data_AF-A0A2P2JW34-F1
#
_entry.id   AF-A0A2P2JW34-F1
#
_cell.length_a   1.000
_cell.length_b   1.000
_cell.length_c   1.000
_cell.angle_alpha   90.00
_cell.angle_beta   90.00
_cell.angle_gamma   90.00
#
_symmetry.space_group_name_H-M   'P 1'
#
loop_
_entity.id
_entity.type
_entity.pdbx_description
1 polymer ?
#
loop_
_entity_poly.entity_id
_entity_poly.type
_entity_poly.pdbx_seq_one_letter_code
_entity_poly.pdbx_strand_id
1 'polypeptide(L)'
;MLYLQCYDQYLLKSLRKTAEARGQPFWARGPDNIGSYNSQPHETGFFCDEGDYDGYYGRFFLNWYSQVLIDHGNWVLSLAKLAFEGTGISVKLSGIHWWYKTASHAAELTAGFYNPSNCNGYASVAAMIMKHGAALNFSCSELLVLDQQVDFADALADPNGLAWQVMNAAWDAGILVASENALPCHDRVTYNKILDRAKPLNDPDGRHFLSFSYLRLNPLLMERQNFMEFERFVKRMHGEGVLDLQV
;
A
#
# COMPACT_ATOMS: atom_id res chain seq x y z
N MET A 1 12.56 0.02 -7.54
CA MET A 1 12.86 1.46 -7.70
C MET A 1 13.39 2.00 -6.38
N LEU A 2 14.64 2.49 -6.31
CA LEU A 2 15.26 3.02 -5.08
C LEU A 2 15.69 4.49 -5.22
N TYR A 3 14.74 5.44 -5.18
CA TYR A 3 15.04 6.87 -5.30
C TYR A 3 14.09 7.73 -4.45
N LEU A 4 14.65 8.72 -3.76
CA LEU A 4 13.93 9.63 -2.88
C LEU A 4 13.48 10.88 -3.65
N GLN A 5 12.19 11.19 -3.64
CA GLN A 5 11.63 12.32 -4.38
C GLN A 5 11.50 13.57 -3.48
N CYS A 6 12.62 14.03 -2.89
CA CYS A 6 12.61 15.10 -1.88
C CYS A 6 13.63 16.23 -2.10
N TYR A 7 14.14 16.38 -3.32
CA TYR A 7 15.25 17.28 -3.64
C TYR A 7 14.82 18.67 -4.15
N ASP A 8 13.52 18.97 -4.16
CA ASP A 8 13.07 20.33 -4.48
C ASP A 8 13.41 21.31 -3.35
N GLN A 9 13.48 22.60 -3.69
CA GLN A 9 13.91 23.65 -2.76
C GLN A 9 13.04 23.77 -1.49
N TYR A 10 11.76 23.40 -1.55
CA TYR A 10 10.84 23.53 -0.41
C TYR A 10 11.02 22.36 0.56
N LEU A 11 11.11 21.13 0.06
CA LEU A 11 11.40 19.96 0.89
C LEU A 11 12.78 20.04 1.52
N LEU A 12 13.81 20.48 0.79
CA LEU A 12 15.15 20.69 1.36
C LEU A 12 15.15 21.75 2.47
N LYS A 13 14.35 22.82 2.33
CA LYS A 13 14.17 23.82 3.40
C LYS A 13 13.47 23.25 4.62
N SER A 14 12.44 22.42 4.42
CA SER A 14 11.73 21.70 5.49
C SER A 14 12.67 20.74 6.25
N LEU A 15 13.47 19.97 5.51
CA LEU A 15 14.47 19.06 6.07
C LEU A 15 15.50 19.81 6.92
N ARG A 16 16.04 20.92 6.39
CA ARG A 16 17.00 21.76 7.11
C ARG A 16 16.45 22.27 8.43
N LYS A 17 15.23 22.81 8.42
CA LYS A 17 14.56 23.27 9.65
C LYS A 17 14.39 22.13 10.66
N THR A 18 14.03 20.94 10.20
CA THR A 18 13.85 19.75 11.06
C THR A 18 15.18 19.28 11.66
N ALA A 19 16.26 19.33 10.88
CA ALA A 19 17.62 18.99 11.31
C ALA A 19 18.15 19.99 12.36
N GLU A 20 17.97 21.29 12.13
CA GLU A 20 18.32 22.36 13.08
C GLU A 20 17.55 22.23 14.40
N ALA A 21 16.25 21.97 14.34
CA ALA A 21 15.41 21.79 15.53
C ALA A 21 15.82 20.58 16.39
N ARG A 22 16.42 19.55 15.78
CA ARG A 22 17.00 18.39 16.49
C ARG A 22 18.45 18.62 16.95
N GLY A 23 19.03 19.79 16.70
CA GLY A 23 20.42 20.09 17.04
C GLY A 23 21.45 19.37 16.17
N GLN A 24 21.04 18.86 15.00
CA GLN A 24 21.88 18.08 14.08
C GLN A 24 21.90 18.73 12.69
N PRO A 25 22.43 19.97 12.53
CA PRO A 25 22.35 20.71 11.26
C PRO A 25 23.03 20.00 10.09
N PHE A 26 24.01 19.11 10.34
CA PHE A 26 24.66 18.32 9.30
C PHE A 26 23.78 17.19 8.72
N TRP A 27 22.63 16.90 9.34
CA TRP A 27 21.60 15.99 8.80
C TRP A 27 20.65 16.67 7.80
N ALA A 28 20.86 17.94 7.48
CA ALA A 28 20.01 18.73 6.56
C ALA A 28 20.19 18.37 5.07
N ARG A 29 20.28 17.09 4.73
CA ARG A 29 20.48 16.58 3.36
C ARG A 29 19.83 15.19 3.20
N GLY A 30 19.63 14.76 1.95
CA GLY A 30 19.27 13.37 1.66
C GLY A 30 20.47 12.43 1.82
N PRO A 31 20.26 11.12 2.00
CA PRO A 31 21.34 10.13 2.02
C PRO A 31 22.04 10.03 0.66
N ASP A 32 23.37 9.87 0.69
CA ASP A 32 24.23 9.93 -0.50
C ASP A 32 24.52 8.54 -1.10
N ASN A 33 24.25 7.46 -0.36
CA ASN A 33 24.59 6.06 -0.68
C ASN A 33 23.36 5.17 -0.97
N ILE A 34 22.30 5.75 -1.52
CA ILE A 34 21.03 5.07 -1.86
C ILE A 34 21.04 4.32 -3.20
N GLY A 35 22.11 4.45 -3.99
CA GLY A 35 22.18 3.88 -5.33
C GLY A 35 21.37 4.65 -6.37
N SER A 36 20.82 3.92 -7.34
CA SER A 36 20.01 4.46 -8.45
C SER A 36 18.65 3.78 -8.51
N TYR A 37 17.76 4.25 -9.39
CA TYR A 37 16.41 3.70 -9.54
C TYR A 37 16.38 2.16 -9.64
N ASN A 38 17.30 1.54 -10.37
CA ASN A 38 17.30 0.09 -10.61
C ASN A 38 18.27 -0.69 -9.71
N SER A 39 18.93 -0.02 -8.75
CA SER A 39 19.79 -0.70 -7.79
C SER A 39 18.99 -1.66 -6.90
N GLN A 40 19.62 -2.77 -6.52
CA GLN A 40 19.07 -3.69 -5.54
C GLN A 40 19.47 -3.25 -4.13
N PRO A 41 18.65 -3.50 -3.08
CA PRO A 41 18.93 -3.00 -1.74
C PRO A 41 20.33 -3.37 -1.23
N HIS A 42 20.77 -4.61 -1.47
CA HIS A 42 22.08 -5.12 -1.03
C HIS A 42 23.28 -4.48 -1.75
N GLU A 43 23.08 -3.80 -2.89
CA GLU A 43 24.12 -3.08 -3.62
C GLU A 43 24.34 -1.66 -3.09
N THR A 44 23.47 -1.20 -2.18
CA THR A 44 23.48 0.17 -1.65
C THR A 44 24.01 0.19 -0.23
N GLY A 45 24.77 1.22 0.15
CA GLY A 45 25.19 1.38 1.54
C GLY A 45 24.05 1.78 2.47
N PHE A 46 22.99 2.39 1.92
CA PHE A 46 21.86 2.83 2.73
C PHE A 46 20.86 1.72 3.03
N PHE A 47 20.48 0.89 2.05
CA PHE A 47 19.38 -0.09 2.18
C PHE A 47 19.83 -1.54 2.34
N CYS A 48 21.14 -1.84 2.35
CA CYS A 48 21.64 -3.19 2.62
C CYS A 48 21.31 -3.62 4.06
N ASP A 49 21.50 -4.90 4.35
CA ASP A 49 21.39 -5.39 5.73
C ASP A 49 22.40 -4.67 6.63
N GLU A 50 21.93 -4.21 7.79
CA GLU A 50 22.69 -3.33 8.71
C GLU A 50 23.15 -1.99 8.09
N GLY A 51 22.53 -1.57 6.98
CA GLY A 51 22.81 -0.31 6.29
C GLY A 51 22.34 0.93 7.05
N ASP A 52 22.70 2.10 6.51
CA ASP A 52 22.47 3.39 7.17
C ASP A 52 20.99 3.73 7.45
N TYR A 53 20.05 3.07 6.77
CA TYR A 53 18.60 3.28 6.96
C TYR A 53 18.18 3.09 8.43
N ASP A 54 18.81 2.16 9.15
CA ASP A 54 18.50 1.85 10.55
C ASP A 54 19.40 2.59 11.55
N GLY A 55 20.40 3.35 11.06
CA GLY A 55 21.25 4.22 11.86
C GLY A 55 20.54 5.50 12.32
N TYR A 56 21.17 6.28 13.21
CA TYR A 56 20.59 7.50 13.77
C TYR A 56 20.13 8.51 12.70
N TYR A 57 20.97 8.72 11.68
CA TYR A 57 20.66 9.60 10.57
C TYR A 57 19.56 9.02 9.66
N GLY A 58 19.62 7.74 9.31
CA GLY A 58 18.61 7.09 8.48
C GLY A 58 17.22 7.13 9.11
N ARG A 59 17.12 6.76 10.40
CA ARG A 59 15.87 6.88 11.17
C ARG A 59 15.39 8.33 11.22
N PHE A 60 16.27 9.31 11.45
CA PHE A 60 15.90 10.73 11.41
C PHE A 60 15.29 11.11 10.05
N PHE A 61 15.97 10.78 8.96
CA PHE A 61 15.61 11.17 7.61
C PHE A 61 14.31 10.49 7.16
N LEU A 62 14.17 9.17 7.38
CA LEU A 62 12.99 8.39 7.01
C LEU A 62 11.75 8.79 7.83
N ASN A 63 11.92 9.13 9.10
CA ASN A 63 10.84 9.71 9.90
C ASN A 63 10.39 11.06 9.33
N TRP A 64 11.32 11.96 8.98
CA TRP A 64 10.96 13.23 8.35
C TRP A 64 10.24 13.01 7.01
N TYR A 65 10.79 12.15 6.15
CA TYR A 65 10.29 11.91 4.80
C TYR A 65 8.87 11.30 4.82
N SER A 66 8.63 10.31 5.67
CA SER A 66 7.30 9.74 5.87
C SER A 66 6.32 10.71 6.53
N GLN A 67 6.77 11.51 7.51
CA GLN A 67 5.91 12.50 8.16
C GLN A 67 5.43 13.58 7.17
N VAL A 68 6.27 13.99 6.20
CA VAL A 68 5.85 14.92 5.14
C VAL A 68 4.66 14.35 4.35
N LEU A 69 4.67 13.06 4.03
CA LEU A 69 3.55 12.40 3.33
C LEU A 69 2.29 12.33 4.19
N ILE A 70 2.43 12.03 5.50
CA ILE A 70 1.33 12.01 6.46
C ILE A 70 0.70 13.39 6.62
N ASP A 71 1.53 14.42 6.79
CA ASP A 71 1.08 15.81 6.94
C ASP A 71 0.37 16.31 5.68
N HIS A 72 0.88 15.94 4.51
CA HIS A 72 0.22 16.20 3.23
C HIS A 72 -1.18 15.56 3.18
N GLY A 73 -1.28 14.27 3.49
CA GLY A 73 -2.57 13.56 3.54
C GLY A 73 -3.55 14.21 4.52
N ASN A 74 -3.07 14.55 5.72
CA ASN A 74 -3.87 15.21 6.74
C ASN A 74 -4.41 16.58 6.27
N TRP A 75 -3.59 17.36 5.56
CA TRP A 75 -4.01 18.66 5.03
C TRP A 75 -5.03 18.51 3.89
N VAL A 76 -4.76 17.67 2.90
CA VAL A 76 -5.68 17.44 1.76
C VAL A 76 -7.02 16.90 2.24
N LEU A 77 -7.03 15.92 3.15
CA LEU A 77 -8.27 15.37 3.71
C LEU A 77 -9.06 16.41 4.51
N SER A 78 -8.39 17.29 5.24
CA SER A 78 -9.07 18.36 5.97
C SER A 78 -9.84 19.30 5.03
N LEU A 79 -9.25 19.63 3.89
CA LEU A 79 -9.89 20.45 2.86
C LEU A 79 -11.00 19.69 2.14
N ALA A 80 -10.78 18.43 1.79
CA ALA A 80 -11.78 17.60 1.14
C ALA A 80 -13.02 17.41 2.02
N LYS A 81 -12.83 17.18 3.32
CA LYS A 81 -13.93 17.05 4.28
C LYS A 81 -14.75 18.33 4.40
N LEU A 82 -14.10 19.50 4.36
CA LEU A 82 -14.78 20.79 4.36
C LEU A 82 -15.58 21.03 3.06
N ALA A 83 -15.02 20.63 1.92
CA ALA A 83 -15.65 20.84 0.61
C ALA A 83 -16.78 19.86 0.30
N PHE A 84 -16.70 18.62 0.79
CA PHE A 84 -17.59 17.51 0.45
C PHE A 84 -18.30 16.95 1.69
N GLU A 85 -18.82 17.84 2.53
CA GLU A 85 -19.57 17.43 3.73
C GLU A 85 -20.70 16.45 3.39
N GLY A 86 -20.79 15.35 4.15
CA GLY A 86 -21.75 14.27 3.91
C GLY A 86 -21.38 13.27 2.81
N THR A 87 -20.31 13.49 2.05
CA THR A 87 -19.81 12.54 1.05
C THR A 87 -18.67 11.69 1.61
N GLY A 88 -18.71 10.38 1.36
CA GLY A 88 -17.63 9.48 1.74
C GLY A 88 -16.35 9.78 0.97
N ILE A 89 -15.24 9.98 1.69
CA ILE A 89 -13.91 10.21 1.12
C ILE A 89 -13.08 8.94 1.29
N SER A 90 -12.31 8.56 0.27
CA SER A 90 -11.36 7.47 0.36
C SER A 90 -9.94 7.91 -0.02
N VAL A 91 -8.94 7.30 0.62
CA VAL A 91 -7.52 7.47 0.31
C VAL A 91 -7.01 6.22 -0.36
N LYS A 92 -6.43 6.35 -1.54
CA LYS A 92 -5.81 5.23 -2.24
C LYS A 92 -4.35 5.07 -1.84
N LEU A 93 -3.98 3.89 -1.35
CA LEU A 93 -2.59 3.53 -1.07
C LEU A 93 -2.06 2.56 -2.13
N SER A 94 -0.84 2.80 -2.58
CA SER A 94 -0.13 1.94 -3.53
C SER A 94 0.41 0.68 -2.85
N GLY A 95 0.20 -0.49 -3.46
CA GLY A 95 0.75 -1.77 -3.00
C GLY A 95 2.19 -1.98 -3.47
N ILE A 96 3.16 -1.48 -2.71
CA ILE A 96 4.60 -1.57 -3.03
C ILE A 96 5.17 -2.85 -2.44
N HIS A 97 4.97 -3.96 -3.15
CA HIS A 97 5.25 -5.30 -2.62
C HIS A 97 6.67 -5.82 -2.89
N TRP A 98 7.42 -5.20 -3.80
CA TRP A 98 8.79 -5.62 -4.12
C TRP A 98 9.76 -5.11 -3.04
N TRP A 99 10.80 -5.91 -2.75
CA TRP A 99 11.71 -5.73 -1.61
C TRP A 99 11.07 -5.83 -0.22
N TYR A 100 9.79 -6.22 -0.11
CA TYR A 100 9.11 -6.35 1.19
C TYR A 100 9.75 -7.43 2.08
N LYS A 101 10.42 -8.44 1.51
CA LYS A 101 11.12 -9.47 2.30
C LYS A 101 12.54 -9.09 2.71
N THR A 102 13.05 -7.90 2.36
CA THR A 102 14.35 -7.41 2.88
C THR A 102 14.15 -6.72 4.22
N ALA A 103 15.17 -6.65 5.07
CA ALA A 103 15.04 -5.97 6.36
C ALA A 103 14.69 -4.48 6.22
N SER A 104 15.18 -3.84 5.15
CA SER A 104 15.00 -2.42 4.86
C SER A 104 13.68 -2.05 4.21
N HIS A 105 12.97 -2.97 3.54
CA HIS A 105 11.75 -2.64 2.78
C HIS A 105 11.98 -1.45 1.82
N ALA A 106 13.11 -1.46 1.11
CA ALA A 106 13.69 -0.27 0.49
C ALA A 106 12.76 0.47 -0.49
N ALA A 107 11.87 -0.26 -1.18
CA ALA A 107 10.88 0.36 -2.06
C ALA A 107 9.79 1.13 -1.30
N GLU A 108 9.33 0.61 -0.16
CA GLU A 108 8.36 1.29 0.70
C GLU A 108 8.98 2.57 1.28
N LEU A 109 10.22 2.46 1.77
CA LEU A 109 10.97 3.60 2.30
C LEU A 109 11.11 4.74 1.28
N THR A 110 11.46 4.41 0.04
CA THR A 110 11.66 5.43 -1.02
C THR A 110 10.35 6.05 -1.50
N ALA A 111 9.24 5.33 -1.37
CA ALA A 111 7.88 5.84 -1.62
C ALA A 111 7.29 6.66 -0.46
N GLY A 112 7.99 6.73 0.68
CA GLY A 112 7.57 7.51 1.85
C GLY A 112 6.81 6.70 2.90
N PHE A 113 6.67 5.38 2.75
CA PHE A 113 6.16 4.50 3.79
C PHE A 113 7.33 4.02 4.66
N TYR A 114 7.45 4.59 5.87
CA TYR A 114 8.50 4.18 6.81
C TYR A 114 8.15 2.85 7.49
N ASN A 115 8.30 1.75 6.75
CA ASN A 115 7.90 0.40 7.13
C ASN A 115 9.06 -0.62 7.07
N PRO A 116 10.22 -0.39 7.71
CA PRO A 116 11.24 -1.43 7.82
C PRO A 116 10.70 -2.60 8.66
N SER A 117 11.35 -3.76 8.57
CA SER A 117 10.90 -5.01 9.24
C SER A 117 10.68 -4.90 10.77
N ASN A 118 11.28 -3.90 11.42
CA ASN A 118 11.16 -3.63 12.86
C ASN A 118 10.11 -2.56 13.22
N CYS A 119 9.33 -2.05 12.27
CA CYS A 119 8.36 -0.97 12.48
C CYS A 119 7.11 -1.15 11.60
N ASN A 120 5.92 -0.91 12.14
CA ASN A 120 4.70 -0.88 11.32
C ASN A 120 4.43 0.54 10.80
N GLY A 121 4.87 0.83 9.58
CA GLY A 121 4.72 2.14 8.96
C GLY A 121 3.27 2.52 8.63
N TYR A 122 2.41 1.53 8.37
CA TYR A 122 1.02 1.75 7.96
C TYR A 122 0.10 2.19 9.09
N ALA A 123 0.46 1.94 10.36
CA ALA A 123 -0.33 2.38 11.51
C ALA A 123 -0.49 3.91 11.56
N SER A 124 0.57 4.66 11.22
CA SER A 124 0.53 6.13 11.17
C SER A 124 -0.38 6.65 10.05
N VAL A 125 -0.36 5.99 8.89
CA VAL A 125 -1.24 6.28 7.75
C VAL A 125 -2.70 6.01 8.11
N ALA A 126 -2.97 4.86 8.73
CA ALA A 126 -4.29 4.49 9.21
C ALA A 126 -4.81 5.54 10.22
N ALA A 127 -4.03 5.90 11.24
CA ALA A 127 -4.43 6.92 12.20
C ALA A 127 -4.78 8.27 11.53
N MET A 128 -4.01 8.67 10.51
CA MET A 128 -4.29 9.87 9.72
C MET A 128 -5.61 9.77 8.95
N ILE A 129 -5.88 8.65 8.29
CA ILE A 129 -7.14 8.41 7.56
C ILE A 129 -8.33 8.39 8.53
N MET A 130 -8.21 7.69 9.67
CA MET A 130 -9.23 7.59 10.70
C MET A 130 -9.59 8.96 11.30
N LYS A 131 -8.59 9.81 11.56
CA LYS A 131 -8.79 11.18 12.07
C LYS A 131 -9.79 11.98 11.21
N HIS A 132 -9.82 11.73 9.90
CA HIS A 132 -10.72 12.43 8.99
C HIS A 132 -12.04 11.68 8.73
N GLY A 133 -12.18 10.44 9.22
CA GLY A 133 -13.33 9.57 8.92
C GLY A 133 -13.35 9.12 7.45
N ALA A 134 -12.18 9.07 6.80
CA ALA A 134 -12.05 8.58 5.44
C ALA A 134 -11.92 7.05 5.41
N ALA A 135 -12.20 6.43 4.27
CA ALA A 135 -11.95 5.02 4.00
C ALA A 135 -10.56 4.82 3.38
N LEU A 136 -9.99 3.63 3.57
CA LEU A 136 -8.80 3.20 2.84
C LEU A 136 -9.24 2.50 1.55
N ASN A 137 -8.65 2.84 0.41
CA ASN A 137 -8.70 2.03 -0.81
C ASN A 137 -7.32 1.43 -1.06
N PHE A 138 -7.23 0.10 -1.04
CA PHE A 138 -5.98 -0.60 -1.28
C PHE A 138 -6.15 -1.65 -2.37
N SER A 139 -5.31 -1.58 -3.41
CA SER A 139 -5.33 -2.58 -4.47
C SER A 139 -4.74 -3.88 -3.93
N CYS A 140 -5.54 -4.94 -3.92
CA CYS A 140 -5.04 -6.26 -3.58
C CYS A 140 -4.36 -6.83 -4.83
N SER A 141 -3.13 -7.32 -4.74
CA SER A 141 -2.57 -8.09 -5.86
C SER A 141 -3.09 -9.53 -5.75
N GLU A 142 -4.05 -9.91 -6.59
CA GLU A 142 -4.69 -11.24 -6.54
C GLU A 142 -3.82 -12.36 -7.16
N LEU A 143 -2.78 -12.01 -7.90
CA LEU A 143 -2.22 -12.86 -8.95
C LEU A 143 -0.94 -13.65 -8.62
N LEU A 144 -0.30 -13.46 -7.46
CA LEU A 144 1.07 -13.98 -7.28
C LEU A 144 1.20 -15.36 -6.60
N VAL A 145 0.14 -16.17 -6.53
CA VAL A 145 0.22 -17.46 -5.81
C VAL A 145 0.57 -18.66 -6.70
N LEU A 146 0.39 -18.65 -8.02
CA LEU A 146 0.51 -19.90 -8.79
C LEU A 146 1.32 -19.93 -10.09
N ASP A 147 1.66 -18.81 -10.75
CA ASP A 147 2.29 -18.93 -12.09
C ASP A 147 3.41 -17.91 -12.42
N GLN A 148 3.79 -17.05 -11.47
CA GLN A 148 4.83 -16.01 -11.68
C GLN A 148 5.98 -16.06 -10.67
N GLN A 149 6.03 -17.09 -9.81
CA GLN A 149 7.12 -17.24 -8.83
C GLN A 149 8.49 -17.47 -9.47
N VAL A 150 8.55 -17.89 -10.74
CA VAL A 150 9.81 -18.20 -11.42
C VAL A 150 10.53 -16.94 -11.90
N ASP A 151 9.81 -15.87 -12.29
CA ASP A 151 10.41 -14.66 -12.86
C ASP A 151 10.67 -13.51 -11.85
N PHE A 152 10.14 -13.61 -10.62
CA PHE A 152 10.25 -12.54 -9.61
C PHE A 152 10.92 -12.98 -8.30
N ALA A 153 11.59 -14.14 -8.26
CA ALA A 153 12.32 -14.58 -7.07
C ALA A 153 13.32 -13.51 -6.58
N ASP A 154 14.01 -12.86 -7.52
CA ASP A 154 14.98 -11.80 -7.24
C ASP A 154 14.36 -10.50 -6.69
N ALA A 155 13.04 -10.29 -6.87
CA ALA A 155 12.36 -9.10 -6.38
C ALA A 155 12.04 -9.14 -4.89
N LEU A 156 12.27 -10.28 -4.21
CA LEU A 156 12.00 -10.51 -2.79
C LEU A 156 10.62 -9.96 -2.37
N ALA A 157 9.62 -10.19 -3.22
CA ALA A 157 8.30 -9.59 -3.09
C ALA A 157 7.40 -10.37 -2.14
N ASP A 158 6.51 -9.67 -1.44
CA ASP A 158 5.42 -10.29 -0.66
C ASP A 158 4.11 -9.49 -0.72
N PRO A 159 3.35 -9.57 -1.82
CA PRO A 159 2.08 -8.87 -1.95
C PRO A 159 1.02 -9.32 -0.93
N ASN A 160 1.07 -10.59 -0.50
CA ASN A 160 0.11 -11.12 0.45
C ASN A 160 0.41 -10.63 1.87
N GLY A 161 1.69 -10.67 2.26
CA GLY A 161 2.17 -10.10 3.52
C GLY A 161 1.87 -8.62 3.62
N LEU A 162 2.16 -7.86 2.56
CA LEU A 162 1.84 -6.43 2.49
C LEU A 162 0.34 -6.18 2.63
N ALA A 163 -0.49 -6.87 1.84
CA ALA A 163 -1.95 -6.69 1.91
C ALA A 163 -2.48 -7.01 3.31
N TRP A 164 -1.99 -8.09 3.92
CA TRP A 164 -2.35 -8.45 5.28
C TRP A 164 -1.97 -7.35 6.27
N GLN A 165 -0.75 -6.80 6.19
CA GLN A 165 -0.29 -5.73 7.10
C GLN A 165 -1.13 -4.46 6.96
N VAL A 166 -1.38 -4.01 5.72
CA VAL A 166 -2.15 -2.79 5.43
C VAL A 166 -3.61 -2.93 5.87
N MET A 167 -4.26 -4.06 5.56
CA MET A 167 -5.66 -4.29 5.93
C MET A 167 -5.83 -4.38 7.44
N ASN A 168 -4.94 -5.09 8.15
CA ASN A 168 -5.03 -5.17 9.61
C ASN A 168 -4.73 -3.82 10.27
N ALA A 169 -3.76 -3.04 9.79
CA ALA A 169 -3.53 -1.69 10.29
C ALA A 169 -4.77 -0.78 10.14
N ALA A 170 -5.51 -0.93 9.05
CA ALA A 170 -6.75 -0.17 8.82
C ALA A 170 -7.90 -0.65 9.73
N TRP A 171 -8.12 -1.96 9.82
CA TRP A 171 -9.18 -2.53 10.66
C TRP A 171 -8.94 -2.30 12.15
N ASP A 172 -7.70 -2.46 12.63
CA ASP A 172 -7.34 -2.20 14.02
C ASP A 172 -7.49 -0.71 14.38
N ALA A 173 -7.37 0.19 13.40
CA ALA A 173 -7.66 1.61 13.55
C ALA A 173 -9.16 1.96 13.40
N GLY A 174 -10.02 0.99 13.07
CA GLY A 174 -11.46 1.18 12.87
C GLY A 174 -11.85 1.82 11.53
N ILE A 175 -10.99 1.70 10.51
CA ILE A 175 -11.18 2.32 9.20
C ILE A 175 -11.89 1.34 8.27
N LEU A 176 -12.82 1.87 7.46
CA LEU A 176 -13.46 1.12 6.39
C LEU A 176 -12.47 0.85 5.26
N VAL A 177 -12.39 -0.40 4.80
CA VAL A 177 -11.50 -0.82 3.71
C VAL A 177 -12.30 -1.06 2.44
N ALA A 178 -11.93 -0.37 1.37
CA ALA A 178 -12.31 -0.64 0.00
C ALA A 178 -11.13 -1.25 -0.75
N SER A 179 -11.42 -2.02 -1.79
CA SER A 179 -10.39 -2.68 -2.60
C SER A 179 -10.68 -2.59 -4.08
N GLU A 180 -9.67 -2.86 -4.87
CA GLU A 180 -9.73 -3.03 -6.32
C GLU A 180 -8.74 -4.13 -6.73
N ASN A 181 -8.93 -4.73 -7.90
CA ASN A 181 -7.95 -5.64 -8.47
C ASN A 181 -6.79 -4.87 -9.11
N ALA A 182 -5.57 -5.33 -8.85
CA ALA A 182 -4.37 -4.70 -9.39
C ALA A 182 -4.17 -4.95 -10.90
N LEU A 183 -4.62 -6.12 -11.38
CA LEU A 183 -4.46 -6.59 -12.76
C LEU A 183 -5.80 -7.11 -13.32
N PRO A 184 -6.04 -7.03 -14.64
CA PRO A 184 -7.25 -7.58 -15.25
C PRO A 184 -7.42 -9.07 -14.93
N CYS A 185 -8.60 -9.49 -14.47
CA CYS A 185 -8.89 -10.88 -14.12
C CYS A 185 -10.30 -11.27 -14.57
N HIS A 186 -10.43 -12.34 -15.34
CA HIS A 186 -11.73 -12.76 -15.89
C HIS A 186 -12.08 -14.19 -15.49
N ASP A 187 -11.21 -14.86 -14.74
CA ASP A 187 -11.35 -16.25 -14.36
C ASP A 187 -11.95 -16.41 -12.95
N ARG A 188 -12.67 -17.52 -12.78
CA ARG A 188 -13.35 -17.88 -11.54
C ARG A 188 -12.41 -18.04 -10.35
N VAL A 189 -11.18 -18.51 -10.56
CA VAL A 189 -10.22 -18.75 -9.48
C VAL A 189 -9.80 -17.42 -8.86
N THR A 190 -9.50 -16.42 -9.68
CA THR A 190 -9.15 -15.08 -9.21
C THR A 190 -10.33 -14.40 -8.52
N TYR A 191 -11.55 -14.48 -9.09
CA TYR A 191 -12.75 -13.94 -8.42
C TYR A 191 -13.01 -14.58 -7.05
N ASN A 192 -12.80 -15.88 -6.90
CA ASN A 192 -12.92 -16.56 -5.61
C ASN A 192 -11.93 -16.01 -4.57
N LYS A 193 -10.68 -15.78 -4.96
CA LYS A 193 -9.67 -15.19 -4.06
C LYS A 193 -10.05 -13.78 -3.62
N ILE A 194 -10.63 -12.98 -4.52
CA ILE A 194 -11.16 -11.66 -4.16
C ILE A 194 -12.28 -11.80 -3.12
N LEU A 195 -13.21 -12.72 -3.36
CA LEU A 195 -14.33 -12.98 -2.44
C LEU A 195 -13.86 -13.42 -1.05
N ASP A 196 -12.88 -14.31 -0.98
CA ASP A 196 -12.32 -14.81 0.28
C ASP A 196 -11.69 -13.67 1.11
N ARG A 197 -11.13 -12.66 0.45
CA ARG A 197 -10.57 -11.45 1.10
C ARG A 197 -11.64 -10.42 1.44
N ALA A 198 -12.61 -10.23 0.54
CA ALA A 198 -13.65 -9.24 0.71
C ALA A 198 -14.64 -9.58 1.82
N LYS A 199 -14.91 -10.88 2.00
CA LYS A 199 -15.81 -11.42 3.04
C LYS A 199 -15.21 -12.71 3.62
N PRO A 200 -14.20 -12.62 4.48
CA PRO A 200 -13.61 -13.80 5.09
C PRO A 200 -14.67 -14.48 5.98
N LEU A 201 -15.04 -15.72 5.63
CA LEU A 201 -16.17 -16.45 6.24
C LEU A 201 -16.02 -16.71 7.75
N ASN A 202 -14.77 -16.78 8.24
CA ASN A 202 -14.44 -17.14 9.62
C ASN A 202 -13.67 -16.02 10.34
N ASP A 203 -13.85 -14.77 9.92
CA ASP A 203 -13.22 -13.64 10.62
C ASP A 203 -13.90 -13.42 11.99
N PRO A 204 -13.18 -13.54 13.12
CA PRO A 204 -13.78 -13.42 14.45
C PRO A 204 -14.33 -12.02 14.74
N ASP A 205 -13.80 -11.00 14.06
CA ASP A 205 -14.19 -9.60 14.21
C ASP A 205 -15.23 -9.17 13.17
N GLY A 206 -15.66 -10.08 12.28
CA GLY A 206 -16.59 -9.79 11.19
C GLY A 206 -16.05 -8.80 10.16
N ARG A 207 -14.72 -8.70 10.02
CA ARG A 207 -14.06 -7.77 9.08
C ARG A 207 -14.48 -8.11 7.65
N HIS A 208 -14.82 -7.07 6.88
CA HIS A 208 -15.19 -7.19 5.47
C HIS A 208 -14.89 -5.88 4.73
N PHE A 209 -14.88 -5.95 3.40
CA PHE A 209 -14.72 -4.76 2.58
C PHE A 209 -16.02 -3.95 2.53
N LEU A 210 -15.89 -2.64 2.62
CA LEU A 210 -16.96 -1.67 2.36
C LEU A 210 -17.44 -1.75 0.91
N SER A 211 -16.49 -1.81 -0.03
CA SER A 211 -16.76 -1.81 -1.46
C SER A 211 -15.61 -2.40 -2.25
N PHE A 212 -15.91 -2.89 -3.46
CA PHE A 212 -14.90 -3.35 -4.41
C PHE A 212 -15.08 -2.64 -5.76
N SER A 213 -13.99 -2.13 -6.33
CA SER A 213 -13.97 -1.49 -7.65
C SER A 213 -13.21 -2.35 -8.65
N TYR A 214 -13.91 -2.89 -9.65
CA TYR A 214 -13.29 -3.72 -10.67
C TYR A 214 -12.56 -2.90 -11.73
N LEU A 215 -11.27 -3.17 -11.94
CA LEU A 215 -10.40 -2.58 -12.95
C LEU A 215 -10.26 -3.56 -14.13
N ARG A 216 -10.83 -3.31 -15.31
CA ARG A 216 -11.67 -2.19 -15.74
C ARG A 216 -12.65 -2.71 -16.78
N LEU A 217 -13.79 -2.03 -16.96
CA LEU A 217 -14.65 -2.22 -18.12
C LEU A 217 -13.83 -2.16 -19.42
N ASN A 218 -13.88 -3.25 -20.18
CA ASN A 218 -13.19 -3.39 -21.45
C ASN A 218 -13.96 -4.41 -22.33
N PRO A 219 -13.67 -4.50 -23.64
CA PRO A 219 -14.36 -5.44 -24.53
C PRO A 219 -14.21 -6.90 -24.11
N LEU A 220 -13.05 -7.30 -23.59
CA LEU A 220 -12.78 -8.67 -23.13
C LEU A 220 -13.68 -9.07 -21.95
N LEU A 221 -13.95 -8.17 -21.00
CA LEU A 221 -14.90 -8.38 -19.91
C LEU A 221 -16.32 -8.63 -20.45
N MET A 222 -16.69 -7.98 -21.56
CA MET A 222 -18.02 -8.07 -22.15
C MET A 222 -18.21 -9.31 -23.05
N GLU A 223 -17.16 -10.12 -23.25
CA GLU A 223 -17.30 -11.43 -23.89
C GLU A 223 -18.20 -12.35 -23.06
N ARG A 224 -19.03 -13.14 -23.73
CA ARG A 224 -20.10 -13.92 -23.10
C ARG A 224 -19.64 -14.72 -21.88
N GLN A 225 -18.52 -15.43 -21.99
CA GLN A 225 -18.01 -16.27 -20.90
C GLN A 225 -17.49 -15.44 -19.72
N ASN A 226 -16.72 -14.40 -20.01
CA ASN A 226 -16.14 -13.52 -18.99
C ASN A 226 -17.22 -12.73 -18.24
N PHE A 227 -18.24 -12.27 -18.96
CA PHE A 227 -19.36 -11.55 -18.39
C PHE A 227 -20.23 -12.45 -17.49
N MET A 228 -20.43 -13.72 -17.86
CA MET A 228 -21.12 -14.69 -16.99
C MET A 228 -20.36 -14.94 -15.68
N GLU A 229 -19.03 -15.09 -15.73
CA GLU A 229 -18.23 -15.22 -14.50
C GLU A 229 -18.21 -13.93 -13.67
N PHE A 230 -18.20 -12.76 -14.32
CA PHE A 230 -18.31 -11.47 -13.64
C PHE A 230 -19.68 -11.29 -12.96
N GLU A 231 -20.79 -11.64 -13.63
CA GLU A 231 -22.13 -11.62 -13.02
C GLU A 231 -22.19 -12.49 -11.77
N ARG A 232 -21.63 -13.70 -11.86
CA ARG A 232 -21.50 -14.60 -10.72
C ARG A 232 -20.67 -14.00 -9.59
N PHE A 233 -19.53 -13.38 -9.90
CA PHE A 233 -18.70 -12.70 -8.93
C PHE A 233 -19.50 -11.60 -8.21
N VAL A 234 -20.23 -10.76 -8.95
CA VAL A 234 -21.08 -9.69 -8.40
C VAL A 234 -22.17 -10.26 -7.48
N LYS A 235 -22.88 -11.32 -7.89
CA LYS A 235 -23.89 -11.98 -7.06
C LYS A 235 -23.31 -12.47 -5.74
N ARG A 236 -22.13 -13.11 -5.76
CA ARG A 236 -21.45 -13.56 -4.55
C ARG A 236 -20.95 -12.38 -3.69
N MET A 237 -20.47 -11.30 -4.30
CA MET A 237 -20.14 -10.07 -3.58
C MET A 237 -21.35 -9.46 -2.87
N HIS A 238 -22.57 -9.67 -3.38
CA HIS A 238 -23.82 -9.27 -2.72
C HIS A 238 -24.36 -10.31 -1.72
N GLY A 239 -23.69 -11.46 -1.55
CA GLY A 239 -24.10 -12.51 -0.62
C GLY A 239 -25.18 -13.44 -1.17
N GLU A 240 -25.43 -13.44 -2.48
CA GLU A 240 -26.36 -14.37 -3.11
C GLU A 240 -25.74 -15.77 -3.24
N GLY A 241 -26.55 -16.80 -2.98
CA GLY A 241 -26.17 -18.20 -3.20
C GLY A 241 -26.10 -18.52 -4.69
N VAL A 242 -24.89 -18.59 -5.25
CA VAL A 242 -24.70 -19.00 -6.65
C VAL A 242 -24.35 -20.48 -6.68
N LEU A 243 -25.20 -21.29 -7.33
CA LEU A 243 -24.90 -22.70 -7.62
C LEU A 243 -23.68 -22.77 -8.53
N ASP A 244 -22.73 -23.62 -8.18
CA ASP A 244 -21.64 -23.98 -9.07
C ASP A 244 -22.23 -24.66 -10.30
N LEU A 245 -22.32 -23.95 -11.42
CA LEU A 245 -22.59 -24.58 -12.70
C LEU A 245 -21.49 -25.62 -12.92
N GLN A 246 -21.88 -26.89 -12.94
CA GLN A 246 -21.03 -27.99 -13.35
C GLN A 246 -20.64 -27.73 -14.82
N VAL A 247 -19.34 -27.57 -15.05
CA VAL A 247 -18.75 -27.63 -16.39
C VAL A 247 -18.35 -29.07 -16.65
#